data_AF-A0A3C0ZGB0-F1
#
_entry.id   AF-A0A3C0ZGB0-F1
#
_cell.length_a   1.000
_cell.length_b   1.000
_cell.length_c   1.000
_cell.angle_alpha   90.00
_cell.angle_beta   90.00
_cell.angle_gamma   90.00
#
_symmetry.space_group_name_H-M   'P 1'
#
loop_
_entity.id
_entity.type
_entity.pdbx_description
1 polymer ?
#
loop_
_entity_poly.entity_id
_entity_poly.type
_entity_poly.pdbx_seq_one_letter_code
_entity_poly.pdbx_strand_id
1 'polypeptide(L)'
;MTIRLNSLLIALMMGAACSSLKEEEVLEQAEAFKQEGKYDVALMEYERYVDAFPNGEHRAEVLYELGALYQGHKKDFTKAVAFFKEVADLHSAYEKAPTASFLVGFLYHNELKNLDSAKVAYERFIEKYPDQELAVSARFELANLGKAPDEIIEAGRVSEKAAVAAKKRETRR
;
A
#
# COMPACT_ATOMS: atom_id res chain seq x y z
N MET A 1 -2.32 -16.06 69.13
CA MET A 1 -1.62 -15.72 67.86
C MET A 1 -1.69 -16.96 66.96
N THR A 2 -2.78 -17.10 66.19
CA THR A 2 -3.17 -18.37 65.54
C THR A 2 -3.27 -18.24 64.02
N ILE A 3 -2.35 -18.94 63.33
CA ILE A 3 -2.49 -19.80 62.13
C ILE A 3 -3.57 -19.45 61.08
N ARG A 4 -3.18 -19.27 59.80
CA ARG A 4 -3.44 -20.19 58.65
C ARG A 4 -3.09 -19.50 57.32
N LEU A 5 -2.11 -20.08 56.63
CA LEU A 5 -1.85 -19.94 55.20
C LEU A 5 -2.92 -20.74 54.42
N ASN A 6 -3.28 -20.26 53.22
CA ASN A 6 -3.85 -20.97 52.06
C ASN A 6 -5.38 -20.87 51.77
N SER A 7 -5.71 -20.35 50.57
CA SER A 7 -6.91 -20.61 49.72
C SER A 7 -6.68 -19.85 48.39
N LEU A 8 -5.97 -20.42 47.42
CA LEU A 8 -6.48 -21.22 46.29
C LEU A 8 -7.64 -20.55 45.51
N LEU A 9 -7.30 -20.16 44.27
CA LEU A 9 -8.03 -20.40 43.01
C LEU A 9 -9.52 -20.00 42.84
N ILE A 10 -9.78 -19.48 41.62
CA ILE A 10 -11.05 -19.44 40.87
C ILE A 10 -11.81 -18.11 40.93
N ALA A 11 -11.55 -17.30 39.92
CA ALA A 11 -12.62 -16.74 39.09
C ALA A 11 -12.25 -16.96 37.61
N LEU A 12 -12.12 -18.24 37.23
CA LEU A 12 -12.30 -18.68 35.85
C LEU A 12 -13.82 -18.85 35.66
N MET A 13 -14.33 -18.32 34.54
CA MET A 13 -15.66 -18.49 33.94
C MET A 13 -16.55 -17.24 33.93
N MET A 14 -16.25 -16.33 33.00
CA MET A 14 -17.23 -16.05 31.96
C MET A 14 -16.73 -16.70 30.67
N GLY A 15 -17.17 -17.93 30.44
CA GLY A 15 -17.00 -18.59 29.16
C GLY A 15 -18.04 -18.09 28.16
N ALA A 16 -17.59 -17.75 26.97
CA ALA A 16 -18.34 -17.95 25.74
C ALA A 16 -17.32 -18.07 24.59
N ALA A 17 -17.02 -19.32 24.23
CA ALA A 17 -16.44 -19.75 22.95
C ALA A 17 -15.32 -18.89 22.34
N CYS A 18 -14.12 -18.91 22.93
CA CYS A 18 -12.93 -18.61 22.13
C CYS A 18 -12.55 -19.89 21.40
N SER A 19 -13.26 -20.22 20.30
CA SER A 19 -12.59 -20.92 19.22
C SER A 19 -11.39 -20.04 18.89
N SER A 20 -10.17 -20.56 19.02
CA SER A 20 -8.96 -19.81 18.65
C SER A 20 -9.20 -19.27 17.24
N LEU A 21 -9.44 -17.95 17.10
CA LEU A 21 -9.65 -17.32 15.81
C LEU A 21 -8.42 -17.67 14.98
N LYS A 22 -8.62 -18.51 13.96
CA LYS A 22 -7.53 -18.87 13.06
C LYS A 22 -7.37 -17.71 12.10
N GLU A 23 -6.14 -17.26 11.95
CA GLU A 23 -5.77 -16.18 11.04
C GLU A 23 -6.36 -16.42 9.63
N GLU A 24 -6.20 -17.65 9.12
CA GLU A 24 -6.76 -18.11 7.84
C GLU A 24 -8.27 -17.92 7.74
N GLU A 25 -9.03 -18.29 8.77
CA GLU A 25 -10.49 -18.22 8.75
C GLU A 25 -10.99 -16.78 8.65
N VAL A 26 -10.32 -15.85 9.34
CA VAL A 26 -10.66 -14.43 9.28
C VAL A 26 -10.32 -13.85 7.90
N LEU A 27 -9.19 -14.27 7.32
CA LEU A 27 -8.78 -13.85 5.99
C LEU A 27 -9.74 -14.37 4.91
N GLU A 28 -10.03 -15.68 4.90
CA GLU A 28 -10.97 -16.31 3.97
C GLU A 28 -12.34 -15.64 4.02
N GLN A 29 -12.82 -15.29 5.23
CA GLN A 29 -14.08 -14.58 5.40
C GLN A 29 -14.06 -13.18 4.78
N ALA A 30 -13.00 -12.40 5.02
CA ALA A 30 -12.85 -11.07 4.43
C ALA A 30 -12.79 -11.13 2.89
N GLU A 31 -12.07 -12.11 2.35
CA GLU A 31 -11.96 -12.35 0.92
C GLU A 31 -13.28 -12.77 0.29
N ALA A 32 -14.05 -13.65 0.94
CA ALA A 32 -15.37 -14.04 0.47
C ALA A 32 -16.30 -12.83 0.34
N PHE A 33 -16.33 -11.95 1.36
CA PHE A 33 -17.12 -10.71 1.28
C PHE A 33 -16.63 -9.78 0.17
N LYS A 34 -15.32 -9.69 -0.07
CA LYS A 34 -14.75 -8.90 -1.16
C LYS A 34 -15.19 -9.46 -2.52
N GLN A 35 -15.12 -10.78 -2.71
CA GLN A 35 -15.54 -11.47 -3.95
C GLN A 35 -17.04 -11.31 -4.22
N GLU A 36 -17.86 -11.27 -3.16
CA GLU A 36 -19.30 -10.98 -3.25
C GLU A 36 -19.60 -9.49 -3.53
N GLY A 37 -18.59 -8.62 -3.59
CA GLY A 37 -18.75 -7.17 -3.76
C GLY A 37 -19.24 -6.44 -2.49
N LYS A 38 -19.27 -7.12 -1.35
CA LYS A 38 -19.65 -6.55 -0.04
C LYS A 38 -18.46 -5.85 0.60
N TYR A 39 -17.94 -4.83 -0.08
CA TYR A 39 -16.68 -4.18 0.26
C TYR A 39 -16.63 -3.55 1.65
N ASP A 40 -17.76 -3.02 2.16
CA ASP A 40 -17.82 -2.46 3.51
C ASP A 40 -17.62 -3.54 4.59
N VAL A 41 -18.18 -4.72 4.37
CA VAL A 41 -18.05 -5.86 5.28
C VAL A 41 -16.64 -6.44 5.18
N ALA A 42 -16.12 -6.60 3.95
CA ALA A 42 -14.75 -7.03 3.73
C ALA A 42 -13.73 -6.13 4.43
N LEU A 43 -13.91 -4.80 4.33
CA LEU A 43 -13.05 -3.82 4.99
C LEU A 43 -13.08 -3.98 6.51
N MET A 44 -14.27 -4.16 7.11
CA MET A 44 -14.40 -4.41 8.55
C MET A 44 -13.68 -5.70 8.98
N GLU A 45 -13.78 -6.77 8.21
CA GLU A 45 -13.11 -8.05 8.53
C GLU A 45 -11.59 -7.97 8.36
N TYR A 46 -11.11 -7.27 7.33
CA TYR A 46 -9.68 -6.99 7.18
C TYR A 46 -9.12 -6.10 8.31
N GLU A 47 -9.89 -5.10 8.77
CA GLU A 47 -9.52 -4.31 9.95
C GLU A 47 -9.46 -5.17 11.22
N ARG A 48 -10.45 -6.06 11.41
CA ARG A 48 -10.45 -7.04 12.50
C ARG A 48 -9.22 -7.94 12.46
N TYR A 49 -8.82 -8.38 11.26
CA TYR A 49 -7.63 -9.19 11.07
C TYR A 49 -6.38 -8.44 11.57
N VAL A 50 -6.15 -7.19 11.16
CA VAL A 50 -4.90 -6.48 11.51
C VAL A 50 -4.80 -6.16 13.00
N ASP A 51 -5.95 -6.03 13.67
CA ASP A 51 -6.05 -5.84 15.12
C ASP A 51 -5.82 -7.15 15.89
N ALA A 52 -6.38 -8.27 15.41
CA ALA A 52 -6.27 -9.57 16.05
C ALA A 52 -4.91 -10.24 15.83
N PHE A 53 -4.29 -10.01 14.67
CA PHE A 53 -3.05 -10.65 14.24
C PHE A 53 -1.99 -9.59 13.86
N PRO A 54 -1.47 -8.83 14.83
CA PRO A 54 -0.50 -7.76 14.57
C PRO A 54 0.82 -8.25 13.95
N ASN A 55 1.14 -9.54 14.08
CA ASN A 55 2.30 -10.20 13.47
C ASN A 55 1.88 -11.41 12.63
N GLY A 56 0.65 -11.41 12.09
CA GLY A 56 0.14 -12.50 11.27
C GLY A 56 0.97 -12.73 10.00
N GLU A 57 1.01 -13.97 9.53
CA GLU A 57 1.68 -14.37 8.29
C GLU A 57 1.13 -13.62 7.07
N HIS A 58 -0.18 -13.39 7.02
CA HIS A 58 -0.87 -12.70 5.92
C HIS A 58 -1.00 -11.18 6.13
N ARG A 59 -0.33 -10.60 7.13
CA ARG A 59 -0.47 -9.18 7.45
C ARG A 59 -0.16 -8.27 6.27
N ALA A 60 0.92 -8.55 5.54
CA ALA A 60 1.32 -7.73 4.38
C ALA A 60 0.24 -7.71 3.28
N GLU A 61 -0.39 -8.87 3.05
CA GLU A 61 -1.48 -9.03 2.11
C GLU A 61 -2.73 -8.27 2.57
N VAL A 62 -3.13 -8.43 3.82
CA VAL A 62 -4.30 -7.74 4.37
C VAL A 62 -4.13 -6.22 4.35
N LEU A 63 -2.95 -5.71 4.72
CA LEU A 63 -2.66 -4.28 4.63
C LEU A 63 -2.75 -3.77 3.19
N TYR A 64 -2.26 -4.55 2.21
CA TYR A 64 -2.38 -4.19 0.80
C TYR A 64 -3.86 -4.13 0.35
N GLU A 65 -4.67 -5.11 0.74
CA GLU A 65 -6.10 -5.17 0.42
C GLU A 65 -6.88 -4.04 1.10
N LEU A 66 -6.56 -3.68 2.34
CA LEU A 66 -7.09 -2.49 3.00
C LEU A 66 -6.76 -1.23 2.22
N GLY A 67 -5.49 -1.04 1.83
CA GLY A 67 -5.07 0.08 0.99
C GLY A 67 -5.87 0.18 -0.30
N ALA A 68 -6.05 -0.96 -0.99
CA ALA A 68 -6.80 -1.06 -2.23
C ALA A 68 -8.29 -0.76 -2.06
N LEU A 69 -8.94 -1.25 -1.00
CA LEU A 69 -10.34 -0.95 -0.72
C LEU A 69 -10.54 0.51 -0.30
N TYR A 70 -9.63 1.07 0.48
CA TYR A 70 -9.69 2.48 0.84
C TYR A 70 -9.51 3.40 -0.37
N GLN A 71 -8.62 3.05 -1.31
CA GLN A 71 -8.44 3.76 -2.58
C GLN A 71 -9.62 3.58 -3.54
N GLY A 72 -10.07 2.34 -3.73
CA GLY A 72 -11.01 1.96 -4.78
C GLY A 72 -12.46 2.23 -4.40
N HIS A 73 -12.85 1.82 -3.20
CA HIS A 73 -14.23 1.81 -2.72
C HIS A 73 -14.55 3.02 -1.83
N LYS A 74 -13.77 3.25 -0.76
CA LYS A 74 -14.04 4.36 0.18
C LYS A 74 -13.62 5.73 -0.34
N LYS A 75 -12.67 5.78 -1.29
CA LYS A 75 -12.02 7.01 -1.75
C LYS A 75 -11.38 7.81 -0.61
N ASP A 76 -10.98 7.12 0.47
CA ASP A 76 -10.18 7.71 1.55
C ASP A 76 -8.71 7.48 1.22
N PHE A 77 -8.16 8.40 0.43
CA PHE A 77 -6.79 8.29 -0.06
C PHE A 77 -5.74 8.47 1.03
N THR A 78 -6.09 9.14 2.14
CA THR A 78 -5.18 9.29 3.28
C THR A 78 -4.98 7.95 3.98
N LYS A 79 -6.08 7.23 4.23
CA LYS A 79 -5.99 5.86 4.78
C LYS A 79 -5.32 4.89 3.80
N ALA A 80 -5.66 4.97 2.51
CA ALA A 80 -5.02 4.13 1.50
C ALA A 80 -3.50 4.30 1.49
N VAL A 81 -3.02 5.54 1.52
CA VAL A 81 -1.59 5.86 1.64
C VAL A 81 -0.99 5.27 2.92
N ALA A 82 -1.67 5.39 4.06
CA ALA A 82 -1.16 4.85 5.33
C ALA A 82 -0.91 3.34 5.25
N PHE A 83 -1.88 2.58 4.74
CA PHE A 83 -1.75 1.12 4.58
C PHE A 83 -0.68 0.73 3.55
N PHE A 84 -0.67 1.34 2.37
CA PHE A 84 0.36 1.05 1.36
C PHE A 84 1.76 1.42 1.84
N LYS A 85 1.90 2.50 2.60
CA LYS A 85 3.18 2.89 3.20
C LYS A 85 3.62 1.87 4.25
N GLU A 86 2.73 1.33 5.07
CA GLU A 86 3.08 0.27 6.01
C GLU A 86 3.60 -0.98 5.30
N VAL A 87 2.94 -1.42 4.22
CA VAL A 87 3.41 -2.52 3.37
C VAL A 87 4.82 -2.23 2.83
N ALA A 88 5.02 -1.06 2.23
CA ALA A 88 6.30 -0.67 1.66
C ALA A 88 7.44 -0.56 2.69
N ASP A 89 7.12 -0.13 3.91
CA ASP A 89 8.07 0.15 4.99
C ASP A 89 8.46 -1.11 5.76
N LEU A 90 7.47 -1.92 6.11
CA LEU A 90 7.64 -3.03 7.07
C LEU A 90 7.65 -4.40 6.40
N HIS A 91 7.12 -4.52 5.18
CA HIS A 91 6.94 -5.81 4.50
C HIS A 91 7.68 -5.86 3.16
N SER A 92 8.95 -5.45 3.12
CA SER A 92 9.71 -5.32 1.86
C SER A 92 9.92 -6.63 1.08
N ALA A 93 9.75 -7.79 1.72
CA ALA A 93 9.81 -9.10 1.07
C ALA A 93 8.48 -9.51 0.42
N TYR A 94 7.37 -8.83 0.73
CA TYR A 94 6.10 -9.08 0.09
C TYR A 94 6.15 -8.69 -1.39
N GLU A 95 5.66 -9.55 -2.27
CA GLU A 95 5.76 -9.39 -3.72
C GLU A 95 5.20 -8.04 -4.21
N LYS A 96 4.10 -7.56 -3.60
CA LYS A 96 3.47 -6.28 -3.97
C LYS A 96 4.03 -5.06 -3.21
N ALA A 97 5.08 -5.22 -2.40
CA ALA A 97 5.67 -4.10 -1.67
C ALA A 97 6.23 -2.98 -2.59
N PRO A 98 6.86 -3.27 -3.75
CA PRO A 98 7.21 -2.24 -4.72
C PRO A 98 5.96 -1.51 -5.23
N THR A 99 4.92 -2.25 -5.63
CA THR A 99 3.66 -1.66 -6.11
C THR A 99 3.03 -0.75 -5.05
N ALA A 100 2.96 -1.19 -3.79
CA ALA A 100 2.46 -0.36 -2.68
C ALA A 100 3.29 0.93 -2.52
N SER A 101 4.62 0.83 -2.59
CA SER A 101 5.52 1.99 -2.52
C SER A 101 5.28 2.99 -3.65
N PHE A 102 5.09 2.51 -4.89
CA PHE A 102 4.72 3.37 -6.02
C PHE A 102 3.36 4.04 -5.81
N LEU A 103 2.36 3.28 -5.33
CA LEU A 103 1.01 3.78 -5.09
C LEU A 103 0.97 4.90 -4.05
N VAL A 104 1.87 4.92 -3.07
CA VAL A 104 2.00 6.04 -2.13
C VAL A 104 2.29 7.35 -2.87
N GLY A 105 3.29 7.36 -3.76
CA GLY A 105 3.62 8.54 -4.58
C GLY A 105 2.49 8.92 -5.52
N PHE A 106 1.88 7.92 -6.17
CA PHE A 106 0.73 8.11 -7.06
C PHE A 106 -0.45 8.77 -6.36
N LEU A 107 -0.83 8.32 -5.18
CA LEU A 107 -1.96 8.86 -4.44
C LEU A 107 -1.67 10.28 -3.91
N TYR A 108 -0.45 10.54 -3.44
CA TYR A 108 -0.06 11.89 -3.07
C TYR A 108 -0.12 12.85 -4.26
N HIS A 109 0.36 12.44 -5.44
CA HIS A 109 0.34 13.27 -6.64
C HIS A 109 -1.08 13.50 -7.15
N ASN A 110 -1.81 12.42 -7.39
CA ASN A 110 -3.01 12.45 -8.22
C ASN A 110 -4.28 12.72 -7.41
N GLU A 111 -4.38 12.20 -6.19
CA GLU A 111 -5.61 12.29 -5.41
C GLU A 111 -5.53 13.36 -4.32
N LEU A 112 -4.43 13.38 -3.57
CA LEU A 112 -4.23 14.32 -2.47
C LEU A 112 -3.61 15.65 -2.89
N LYS A 113 -3.14 15.76 -4.14
CA LYS A 113 -2.48 16.96 -4.71
C LYS A 113 -1.34 17.51 -3.85
N ASN A 114 -0.66 16.63 -3.11
CA ASN A 114 0.45 16.96 -2.25
C ASN A 114 1.77 16.64 -2.97
N LEU A 115 2.25 17.61 -3.73
CA LEU A 115 3.42 17.43 -4.60
C LEU A 115 4.71 17.16 -3.82
N ASP A 116 4.88 17.77 -2.65
CA ASP A 116 6.06 17.55 -1.81
C ASP A 116 6.13 16.11 -1.31
N SER A 117 4.99 15.58 -0.84
CA SER A 117 4.93 14.18 -0.37
C SER A 117 5.04 13.19 -1.54
N ALA A 118 4.46 13.52 -2.69
CA ALA A 118 4.60 12.72 -3.91
C ALA A 118 6.05 12.61 -4.35
N LYS A 119 6.77 13.75 -4.36
CA LYS A 119 8.20 13.82 -4.68
C LYS A 119 9.01 12.87 -3.81
N VAL A 120 8.88 13.00 -2.49
CA VAL A 120 9.60 12.17 -1.52
C VAL A 120 9.28 10.68 -1.71
N ALA A 121 8.01 10.34 -1.95
CA ALA A 121 7.59 8.96 -2.17
C ALA A 121 8.16 8.35 -3.46
N TYR A 122 8.14 9.09 -4.57
CA TYR A 122 8.73 8.60 -5.83
C TYR A 122 10.25 8.49 -5.75
N GLU A 123 10.95 9.46 -5.13
CA GLU A 123 12.39 9.39 -4.89
C GLU A 123 12.75 8.13 -4.10
N ARG A 124 12.01 7.85 -3.03
CA ARG A 124 12.20 6.66 -2.21
C ARG A 124 11.91 5.36 -2.97
N PHE A 125 10.87 5.34 -3.80
CA PHE A 125 10.61 4.19 -4.67
C PHE A 125 11.80 3.93 -5.59
N ILE A 126 12.31 4.96 -6.25
CA ILE A 126 13.43 4.87 -7.19
C ILE A 126 14.72 4.40 -6.50
N GLU A 127 14.97 4.86 -5.28
CA GLU A 127 16.13 4.46 -4.48
C GLU A 127 16.04 2.99 -4.05
N LYS A 128 14.87 2.57 -3.54
CA LYS A 128 14.67 1.22 -2.99
C LYS A 128 14.46 0.15 -4.07
N TYR A 129 13.84 0.53 -5.18
CA TYR A 129 13.38 -0.37 -6.25
C TYR A 129 13.85 0.10 -7.64
N PRO A 130 15.16 0.34 -7.86
CA PRO A 130 15.66 0.97 -9.08
C PRO A 130 15.42 0.15 -10.35
N ASP A 131 15.33 -1.18 -10.22
CA ASP A 131 15.21 -2.14 -11.33
C ASP A 131 13.78 -2.68 -11.51
N GLN A 132 12.83 -2.24 -10.68
CA GLN A 132 11.43 -2.64 -10.82
C GLN A 132 10.80 -2.00 -12.06
N GLU A 133 9.84 -2.68 -12.68
CA GLU A 133 9.15 -2.21 -13.90
C GLU A 133 8.60 -0.77 -13.74
N LEU A 134 8.04 -0.47 -12.57
CA LEU A 134 7.48 0.83 -12.24
C LEU A 134 8.52 1.94 -12.03
N ALA A 135 9.83 1.65 -12.02
CA ALA A 135 10.87 2.67 -11.83
C ALA A 135 10.93 3.68 -12.98
N VAL A 136 10.65 3.24 -14.20
CA VAL A 136 10.54 4.15 -15.35
C VAL A 136 9.35 5.10 -15.14
N SER A 137 8.20 4.57 -14.74
CA SER A 137 7.00 5.37 -14.43
C SER A 137 7.25 6.33 -13.27
N ALA A 138 7.89 5.89 -12.18
CA ALA A 138 8.21 6.74 -11.03
C ALA A 138 9.13 7.90 -11.42
N ARG A 139 10.16 7.66 -12.24
CA ARG A 139 11.04 8.73 -12.75
C ARG A 139 10.28 9.69 -13.65
N PHE A 140 9.38 9.19 -14.48
CA PHE A 140 8.54 10.00 -15.34
C PHE A 140 7.59 10.89 -14.52
N GLU A 141 6.90 10.33 -13.54
CA GLU A 141 6.02 11.07 -12.63
C GLU A 141 6.81 12.14 -11.88
N LEU A 142 7.94 11.77 -11.27
CA LEU A 142 8.82 12.69 -10.54
C LEU A 142 9.29 13.88 -11.41
N ALA A 143 9.70 13.61 -12.66
CA ALA A 143 10.16 14.64 -13.59
C ALA A 143 9.06 15.59 -14.07
N ASN A 144 7.79 15.19 -13.91
CA ASN A 144 6.62 15.91 -14.40
C ASN A 144 5.63 16.32 -13.30
N LEU A 145 6.02 16.20 -12.02
CA LEU A 145 5.20 16.60 -10.88
C LEU A 145 4.66 18.02 -11.06
N GLY A 146 3.34 18.16 -10.91
CA GLY A 146 2.65 19.44 -10.97
C GLY A 146 2.56 20.08 -12.35
N LYS A 147 3.10 19.45 -13.42
CA LYS A 147 2.94 19.94 -14.79
C LYS A 147 1.57 19.56 -15.34
N ALA A 148 0.99 20.44 -16.14
CA ALA A 148 -0.22 20.13 -16.88
C ALA A 148 0.06 19.12 -18.02
N PRO A 149 -0.94 18.30 -18.43
CA PRO A 149 -0.77 17.33 -19.50
C PRO A 149 -0.22 17.94 -20.81
N ASP A 150 -0.69 19.13 -21.18
CA ASP A 150 -0.24 19.81 -22.40
C ASP A 150 1.25 20.18 -22.36
N GLU A 151 1.75 20.58 -21.19
CA GLU A 151 3.17 20.89 -20.98
C GLU A 151 4.04 19.64 -21.13
N ILE A 152 3.54 18.49 -20.65
CA ILE A 152 4.23 17.20 -20.73
C ILE A 152 4.26 16.73 -22.19
N ILE A 153 3.14 16.82 -22.92
CA ILE A 153 3.05 16.42 -24.33
C ILE A 153 3.98 17.27 -25.19
N GLU A 154 3.98 18.59 -24.99
CA GLU A 154 4.84 19.50 -25.74
C GLU A 154 6.33 19.22 -25.46
N ALA A 155 6.70 19.01 -24.19
CA ALA A 155 8.07 18.65 -23.82
C ALA A 155 8.52 17.32 -24.47
N GLY A 156 7.63 16.32 -24.52
CA GLY A 156 7.86 15.05 -25.20
C GLY A 156 8.11 15.23 -26.70
N ARG A 157 7.25 16.02 -27.36
CA ARG A 157 7.35 16.33 -28.81
C ARG A 157 8.65 17.06 -29.16
N VAL A 158 9.08 18.01 -28.32
CA VAL A 158 10.35 18.73 -28.51
C VAL A 158 11.54 17.78 -28.35
N SER A 159 11.51 16.93 -27.32
CA SER A 159 12.58 15.96 -27.05
C SER A 159 12.74 14.94 -28.18
N GLU A 160 11.63 14.43 -28.71
CA GLU A 160 11.63 13.50 -29.85
C GLU A 160 12.24 14.13 -31.11
N LYS A 161 11.82 15.36 -31.46
CA LYS A 161 12.39 16.09 -32.61
C LYS A 161 13.90 16.28 -32.48
N ALA A 162 14.38 16.63 -31.29
CA ALA A 162 15.80 16.79 -31.01
C ALA A 162 16.57 15.48 -31.20
N ALA A 163 16.05 14.36 -30.68
CA ALA A 163 16.66 13.03 -30.82
C ALA A 163 16.75 12.58 -32.29
N VAL A 164 15.68 12.79 -33.08
CA VAL A 164 15.67 12.49 -34.51
C VAL A 164 16.70 13.34 -35.27
N ALA A 165 16.81 14.62 -34.94
CA ALA A 165 17.80 15.51 -35.55
C ALA A 165 19.25 15.11 -35.22
N ALA A 166 19.52 14.66 -33.98
CA ALA A 166 20.83 14.18 -33.57
C ALA A 166 21.24 12.91 -34.33
N LYS A 167 20.36 11.90 -34.39
CA LYS A 167 20.60 10.65 -35.11
C LYS A 167 20.88 10.87 -36.61
N LYS A 168 20.19 11.82 -37.24
CA LYS A 168 20.42 12.21 -38.65
C LYS A 168 21.78 12.89 -38.87
N ARG A 169 22.34 13.56 -37.85
CA ARG A 169 23.68 14.17 -37.93
C ARG A 169 24.77 13.12 -37.77
N GLU A 170 24.55 12.10 -36.96
CA GLU A 170 25.48 10.98 -36.77
C GLU A 170 25.57 10.08 -38.01
N THR A 171 24.44 9.79 -38.68
CA THR A 171 24.43 8.95 -39.91
C THR A 171 24.93 9.65 -41.17
N ARG A 172 25.19 10.96 -41.10
CA ARG A 172 25.76 11.76 -42.21
C ARG A 172 27.27 11.99 -42.08
N ARG A 173 27.90 11.45 -41.04
CA ARG A 173 29.35 11.45 -40.82
C ARG A 173 29.91 10.08 -41.19
#